data_AF-A0A1Q5JEX7-F1
#
_entry.id   AF-A0A1Q5JEX7-F1
#
_cell.length_a   1.000
_cell.length_b   1.000
_cell.length_c   1.000
_cell.angle_alpha   90.00
_cell.angle_beta   90.00
_cell.angle_gamma   90.00
#
_symmetry.space_group_name_H-M   'P 1'
#
loop_
_entity.id
_entity.type
_entity.pdbx_description
1 polymer ?
#
loop_
_entity_poly.entity_id
_entity_poly.type
_entity_poly.pdbx_seq_one_letter_code
_entity_poly.pdbx_strand_id
1 'polypeptide(L)'
;MTSSNVVSESRSISPLGTLSAVFWTTGPTDEKPAAPYLMVYSLGNGRDGREAGVEAMRAAIEGMGLTVGGPVVDASQESGIDAHLLVEAQQAVLTLPFIKVQCSVPAEWEAAANELGHAYLVCSVRPWPQVAPGEPVSEEQLRSFFAGEDPLAGGAHVVLPVRRLQG
;
A
#
# COMPACT_ATOMS: atom_id res chain seq x y z
N MET A 1 11.58 9.34 10.21
CA MET A 1 10.38 8.60 9.80
C MET A 1 10.55 7.16 10.24
N THR A 2 9.54 6.52 10.82
CA THR A 2 9.56 5.09 11.15
C THR A 2 8.74 4.34 10.12
N SER A 3 9.27 3.24 9.60
CA SER A 3 8.62 2.41 8.58
C SER A 3 8.50 0.99 9.10
N SER A 4 7.32 0.39 8.91
CA SER A 4 7.05 -1.01 9.25
C SER A 4 6.61 -1.73 7.98
N ASN A 5 7.24 -2.89 7.71
CA ASN A 5 7.02 -3.69 6.51
C ASN A 5 6.59 -5.08 6.96
N VAL A 6 5.48 -5.59 6.42
CA VAL A 6 4.98 -6.92 6.78
C VAL A 6 4.56 -7.70 5.55
N VAL A 7 4.81 -9.00 5.65
CA VAL A 7 4.62 -10.02 4.64
C VAL A 7 3.26 -10.66 4.84
N SER A 8 2.50 -10.82 3.76
CA SER A 8 1.49 -11.87 3.71
C SER A 8 2.12 -13.09 3.06
N GLU A 9 2.24 -14.20 3.79
CA GLU A 9 2.63 -15.49 3.23
C GLU A 9 1.48 -16.08 2.38
N SER A 10 1.12 -15.43 1.28
CA SER A 10 0.38 -16.09 0.21
C SER A 10 1.37 -16.96 -0.57
N ARG A 11 1.54 -18.20 -0.11
CA ARG A 11 2.40 -19.22 -0.71
C ARG A 11 2.11 -19.41 -2.21
N SER A 12 2.94 -18.80 -3.05
CA SER A 12 3.65 -19.41 -4.19
C SER A 12 2.85 -20.13 -5.29
N ILE A 13 1.60 -19.75 -5.59
CA ILE A 13 0.90 -20.21 -6.81
C ILE A 13 0.39 -19.05 -7.69
N SER A 14 0.33 -17.83 -7.13
CA SER A 14 -0.11 -16.65 -7.86
C SER A 14 0.98 -16.14 -8.83
N PRO A 15 0.61 -15.68 -10.04
CA PRO A 15 1.53 -14.93 -10.91
C PRO A 15 2.08 -13.66 -10.23
N LEU A 16 1.41 -13.16 -9.19
CA LEU A 16 1.85 -12.01 -8.37
C LEU A 16 3.08 -12.30 -7.51
N GLY A 17 3.40 -13.57 -7.23
CA GLY A 17 4.47 -13.93 -6.30
C GLY A 17 4.20 -13.46 -4.87
N THR A 18 5.25 -13.04 -4.18
CA THR A 18 5.17 -12.44 -2.84
C THR A 18 4.71 -10.99 -2.96
N LEU A 19 3.62 -10.66 -2.26
CA LEU A 19 3.16 -9.30 -2.08
C LEU A 19 3.53 -8.80 -0.68
N SER A 20 3.89 -7.53 -0.60
CA SER A 20 4.24 -6.84 0.64
C SER A 20 3.53 -5.50 0.73
N ALA A 21 3.38 -5.01 1.96
CA ALA A 21 2.91 -3.66 2.22
C ALA A 21 3.87 -2.90 3.14
N VAL A 22 4.11 -1.63 2.80
CA VAL A 22 4.93 -0.71 3.60
C VAL A 22 4.08 0.48 4.04
N PHE A 23 4.25 0.91 5.28
CA PHE A 23 3.50 1.99 5.91
C PHE A 23 4.47 3.08 6.38
N TRP A 24 4.20 4.33 6.03
CA TRP A 24 5.03 5.46 6.42
C TRP A 24 4.21 6.74 6.57
N THR A 25 4.71 7.68 7.34
CA THR A 25 4.09 8.99 7.53
C THR A 25 4.94 10.05 6.83
N THR A 26 4.30 10.95 6.09
CA THR A 26 4.96 12.15 5.55
C THR A 26 4.64 13.35 6.43
N GLY A 27 5.58 14.28 6.58
CA GLY A 27 5.43 15.42 7.49
C GLY A 27 5.52 15.02 8.97
N PRO A 28 5.04 15.85 9.90
CA PRO A 28 4.44 17.16 9.68
C PRO A 28 5.47 18.18 9.12
N THR A 29 4.98 19.17 8.39
CA THR A 29 5.74 20.35 7.95
C THR A 29 5.00 21.60 8.40
N ASP A 30 5.64 22.77 8.39
CA ASP A 30 4.97 24.04 8.76
C ASP A 30 3.68 24.30 7.95
N GLU A 31 3.58 23.73 6.74
CA GLU A 31 2.47 23.95 5.81
C GLU A 31 1.43 22.82 5.81
N LYS A 32 1.77 21.62 6.29
CA LYS A 32 0.91 20.43 6.17
C LYS A 32 0.98 19.51 7.39
N PRO A 33 -0.16 19.02 7.89
CA PRO A 33 -0.20 18.02 8.95
C PRO A 33 0.44 16.71 8.48
N ALA A 34 0.75 15.84 9.44
CA ALA A 34 1.25 14.50 9.17
C ALA A 34 0.22 13.70 8.34
N ALA A 35 0.67 13.04 7.28
CA ALA A 35 -0.19 12.27 6.40
C ALA A 35 0.26 10.79 6.34
N PRO A 36 -0.65 9.83 6.59
CA PRO A 36 -0.38 8.40 6.58
C PRO A 36 -0.47 7.85 5.16
N TYR A 37 0.64 7.30 4.70
CA TYR A 37 0.74 6.62 3.42
C TYR A 37 0.99 5.13 3.63
N LEU A 38 0.53 4.36 2.66
CA LEU A 38 0.84 2.95 2.54
C LEU A 38 1.00 2.57 1.07
N MET A 39 1.78 1.54 0.81
CA MET A 39 1.97 1.02 -0.55
C MET A 39 1.95 -0.50 -0.53
N VAL A 40 1.23 -1.08 -1.50
CA VAL A 40 1.27 -2.50 -1.81
C VAL A 40 2.06 -2.71 -3.09
N TYR A 41 2.97 -3.69 -3.07
CA TYR A 41 3.84 -4.02 -4.19
C TYR A 41 4.14 -5.52 -4.24
N SER A 42 4.52 -6.01 -5.42
CA SER A 42 5.08 -7.35 -5.61
C SER A 42 6.60 -7.32 -5.54
N LEU A 43 7.21 -8.42 -5.09
CA LEU A 43 8.66 -8.63 -5.23
C LEU A 43 9.09 -9.10 -6.63
N GLY A 44 8.13 -9.41 -7.51
CA GLY A 44 8.42 -9.89 -8.86
C GLY A 44 9.03 -11.30 -8.90
N ASN A 45 8.91 -12.05 -7.80
CA ASN A 45 9.33 -13.45 -7.68
C ASN A 45 8.17 -14.44 -8.00
N GLY A 46 7.18 -13.99 -8.78
CA GLY A 46 6.10 -14.83 -9.28
C GLY A 46 6.63 -15.94 -10.20
N ARG A 47 5.90 -17.07 -10.24
CA ARG A 47 6.32 -18.28 -10.98
C ARG A 47 6.54 -18.04 -12.49
N ASP A 48 5.76 -17.11 -13.05
CA ASP A 48 5.72 -16.81 -14.49
C ASP A 48 6.70 -15.67 -14.86
N GLY A 49 7.55 -15.27 -13.91
CA GLY A 49 8.54 -14.21 -14.09
C GLY A 49 8.00 -12.81 -13.82
N ARG A 50 8.90 -11.83 -13.94
CA ARG A 50 8.64 -10.44 -13.53
C ARG A 50 7.57 -9.75 -14.39
N GLU A 51 7.61 -9.94 -15.70
CA GLU A 51 6.64 -9.33 -16.63
C GLU A 51 5.23 -9.84 -16.38
N ALA A 52 5.07 -11.16 -16.20
CA ALA A 52 3.78 -11.75 -15.83
C ALA A 52 3.27 -11.24 -14.47
N GLY A 53 4.17 -11.00 -13.51
CA GLY A 53 3.82 -10.39 -12.23
C GLY A 53 3.32 -8.94 -12.35
N VAL A 54 3.92 -8.15 -13.25
CA VAL A 54 3.46 -6.77 -13.55
C VAL A 54 2.05 -6.79 -14.14
N GLU A 55 1.81 -7.63 -15.15
CA GLU A 55 0.50 -7.75 -15.78
C GLU A 55 -0.56 -8.31 -14.83
N ALA A 56 -0.19 -9.28 -13.99
CA ALA A 56 -1.08 -9.78 -12.95
C ALA A 56 -1.43 -8.69 -11.91
N MET A 57 -0.46 -7.85 -11.53
CA MET A 57 -0.71 -6.75 -10.59
C MET A 57 -1.61 -5.69 -11.21
N ARG A 58 -1.40 -5.35 -12.49
CA ARG A 58 -2.28 -4.47 -13.25
C ARG A 58 -3.71 -5.02 -13.28
N ALA A 59 -3.89 -6.28 -13.65
CA ALA A 59 -5.21 -6.91 -13.70
C ALA A 59 -5.90 -6.96 -12.32
N ALA A 60 -5.13 -7.15 -11.24
CA ALA A 60 -5.65 -7.16 -9.87
C ALA A 60 -6.12 -5.77 -9.43
N ILE A 61 -5.39 -4.71 -9.79
CA ILE A 61 -5.76 -3.31 -9.54
C ILE A 61 -7.03 -2.95 -10.32
N GLU A 62 -7.09 -3.30 -11.61
CA GLU A 62 -8.24 -3.04 -12.47
C GLU A 62 -9.48 -3.82 -12.01
N GLY A 63 -9.31 -5.07 -11.57
CA GLY A 63 -10.38 -5.88 -10.98
C GLY A 63 -10.95 -5.32 -9.67
N MET A 64 -10.20 -4.47 -8.96
CA MET A 64 -10.66 -3.74 -7.77
C MET A 64 -11.41 -2.45 -8.12
N GLY A 65 -11.51 -2.09 -9.41
CA GLY A 65 -12.16 -0.87 -9.88
C GLY A 65 -11.23 0.34 -9.95
N LEU A 66 -9.91 0.16 -9.83
CA LEU A 66 -8.92 1.23 -9.97
C LEU A 66 -8.27 1.24 -11.35
N THR A 67 -7.83 2.41 -11.81
CA THR A 67 -7.08 2.55 -13.07
C THR A 67 -5.62 2.88 -12.78
N VAL A 68 -4.70 2.10 -13.34
CA VAL A 68 -3.25 2.39 -13.25
C VAL A 68 -2.93 3.67 -14.01
N GLY A 69 -2.22 4.61 -13.39
CA GLY A 69 -2.01 5.95 -13.95
C GLY A 69 -3.25 6.84 -13.98
N GLY A 70 -4.35 6.38 -13.37
CA GLY A 70 -5.61 7.12 -13.27
C GLY A 70 -5.59 8.20 -12.17
N PRO A 71 -6.70 8.95 -12.02
CA PRO A 71 -6.85 9.89 -10.92
C PRO A 71 -6.86 9.15 -9.56
N VAL A 72 -6.58 9.90 -8.49
CA VAL A 72 -6.76 9.40 -7.13
C VAL A 72 -8.25 9.14 -6.88
N VAL A 73 -8.58 7.91 -6.47
CA VAL A 73 -9.96 7.49 -6.17
C VAL A 73 -10.24 7.62 -4.68
N ASP A 74 -11.44 8.04 -4.29
CA ASP A 74 -11.86 8.05 -2.90
C ASP A 74 -12.80 6.87 -2.62
N ALA A 75 -12.30 5.86 -1.89
CA ALA A 75 -13.06 4.65 -1.57
C ALA A 75 -14.22 4.90 -0.59
N SER A 76 -14.32 6.08 0.03
CA SER A 76 -15.49 6.45 0.83
C SER A 76 -16.70 6.84 -0.03
N GLN A 77 -16.45 7.29 -1.27
CA GLN A 77 -17.49 7.75 -2.21
C GLN A 77 -17.82 6.69 -3.26
N GLU A 78 -16.90 5.76 -3.52
CA GLU A 78 -17.00 4.78 -4.60
C GLU A 78 -17.36 3.38 -4.06
N SER A 79 -18.64 3.02 -4.13
CA SER A 79 -19.14 1.71 -3.65
C SER A 79 -18.59 0.48 -4.39
N GLY A 80 -17.95 0.68 -5.54
CA GLY A 80 -17.35 -0.40 -6.35
C GLY A 80 -15.92 -0.78 -5.94
N ILE A 81 -15.29 -0.04 -5.03
CA ILE A 81 -13.90 -0.30 -4.62
C ILE A 81 -13.87 -1.25 -3.43
N ASP A 82 -13.39 -2.47 -3.68
CA ASP A 82 -13.22 -3.51 -2.66
C ASP A 82 -11.87 -3.34 -1.93
N ALA A 83 -11.74 -2.24 -1.19
CA ALA A 83 -10.55 -1.94 -0.39
C ALA A 83 -10.93 -1.48 1.01
N HIS A 84 -10.34 -2.13 2.02
CA HIS A 84 -10.67 -1.87 3.43
C HIS A 84 -9.42 -1.73 4.28
N LEU A 85 -9.44 -0.70 5.13
CA LEU A 85 -8.38 -0.43 6.10
C LEU A 85 -8.98 -0.31 7.50
N LEU A 86 -8.56 -1.19 8.40
CA LEU A 86 -8.86 -1.15 9.82
C LEU A 86 -7.58 -0.78 10.57
N VAL A 87 -7.64 0.18 11.47
CA VAL A 87 -6.50 0.59 12.30
C VAL A 87 -6.92 0.67 13.75
N GLU A 88 -6.22 -0.08 14.61
CA GLU A 88 -6.47 -0.06 16.05
C GLU A 88 -5.29 -0.64 16.83
N ALA A 89 -4.96 -0.05 17.98
CA ALA A 89 -3.95 -0.54 18.90
C ALA A 89 -2.60 -0.79 18.20
N GLN A 90 -2.18 0.16 17.36
CA GLN A 90 -0.97 0.12 16.54
C GLN A 90 -0.92 -1.08 15.59
N GLN A 91 -2.08 -1.64 15.24
CA GLN A 91 -2.23 -2.65 14.21
C GLN A 91 -3.01 -2.06 13.04
N ALA A 92 -2.51 -2.28 11.83
CA ALA A 92 -3.27 -2.02 10.61
C ALA A 92 -3.61 -3.35 9.93
N VAL A 93 -4.87 -3.51 9.54
CA VAL A 93 -5.34 -4.61 8.70
C VAL A 93 -5.81 -4.02 7.38
N LEU A 94 -5.04 -4.27 6.32
CA LEU A 94 -5.38 -3.94 4.96
C LEU A 94 -5.99 -5.17 4.29
N THR A 95 -7.19 -5.03 3.75
CA THR A 95 -7.86 -6.08 2.95
C THR A 95 -8.18 -5.53 1.57
N LEU A 96 -7.56 -6.13 0.56
CA LEU A 96 -7.81 -5.95 -0.86
C LEU A 96 -8.18 -7.32 -1.47
N PRO A 97 -8.71 -7.40 -2.71
CA PRO A 97 -9.19 -8.67 -3.28
C PRO A 97 -8.05 -9.69 -3.49
N PHE A 98 -6.82 -9.19 -3.66
CA PHE A 98 -5.63 -9.98 -3.97
C PHE A 98 -4.63 -10.06 -2.80
N ILE A 99 -4.85 -9.32 -1.71
CA ILE A 99 -3.96 -9.33 -0.54
C ILE A 99 -4.72 -8.98 0.74
N LYS A 100 -4.43 -9.70 1.81
CA LYS A 100 -4.81 -9.32 3.17
C LYS A 100 -3.55 -9.26 4.03
N VAL A 101 -3.19 -8.07 4.50
CA VAL A 101 -2.02 -7.82 5.36
C VAL A 101 -2.48 -7.38 6.73
N GLN A 102 -1.84 -7.90 7.77
CA GLN A 102 -1.95 -7.38 9.12
C GLN A 102 -0.55 -7.05 9.62
N CYS A 103 -0.34 -5.85 10.13
CA CYS A 103 0.97 -5.38 10.55
C CYS A 103 0.92 -4.41 11.71
N SER A 104 1.99 -4.42 12.52
CA SER A 104 2.24 -3.33 13.46
C SER A 104 2.58 -2.06 12.68
N VAL A 105 1.95 -0.94 13.04
CA VAL A 105 2.23 0.38 12.46
C VAL A 105 2.83 1.31 13.52
N PRO A 106 3.67 2.28 13.13
CA PRO A 106 4.16 3.29 14.06
C PRO A 106 3.02 4.07 14.70
N ALA A 107 3.18 4.49 15.97
CA ALA A 107 2.15 5.23 16.69
C ALA A 107 1.81 6.56 16.00
N GLU A 108 2.81 7.22 15.42
CA GLU A 108 2.64 8.44 14.63
C GLU A 108 1.82 8.23 13.35
N TRP A 109 1.89 7.03 12.77
CA TRP A 109 1.11 6.68 11.58
C TRP A 109 -0.35 6.45 11.95
N GLU A 110 -0.61 5.68 13.00
CA GLU A 110 -1.97 5.48 13.52
C GLU A 110 -2.61 6.80 13.95
N ALA A 111 -1.85 7.66 14.65
CA ALA A 111 -2.34 8.98 15.06
C ALA A 111 -2.76 9.83 13.85
N ALA A 112 -1.92 9.90 12.81
CA ALA A 112 -2.23 10.64 11.59
C ALA A 112 -3.45 10.05 10.84
N ALA A 113 -3.54 8.72 10.76
CA ALA A 113 -4.68 8.01 10.16
C ALA A 113 -5.98 8.28 10.91
N ASN A 114 -5.89 8.35 12.23
CA ASN A 114 -7.01 8.62 13.11
C ASN A 114 -7.46 10.08 13.11
N GLU A 115 -6.52 11.00 12.96
CA GLU A 115 -6.79 12.45 12.89
C GLU A 115 -7.40 12.83 11.53
N LEU A 116 -6.85 12.31 10.43
CA LEU A 116 -7.36 12.59 9.08
C LEU A 116 -8.64 11.79 8.75
N GLY A 117 -8.83 10.61 9.36
CA GLY A 117 -9.94 9.71 9.06
C GLY A 117 -9.74 8.86 7.80
N HIS A 118 -8.60 9.01 7.13
CA HIS A 118 -8.23 8.25 5.93
C HIS A 118 -6.71 8.04 5.83
N ALA A 119 -6.31 7.12 4.94
CA ALA A 119 -4.92 6.93 4.53
C ALA A 119 -4.77 6.85 3.02
N TYR A 120 -3.60 7.23 2.52
CA TYR A 120 -3.30 7.21 1.09
C TYR A 120 -2.64 5.89 0.70
N LEU A 121 -3.37 5.04 -0.01
CA LEU A 121 -2.85 3.78 -0.55
C LEU A 121 -2.34 3.97 -1.98
N VAL A 122 -1.15 3.45 -2.22
CA VAL A 122 -0.55 3.28 -3.54
C VAL A 122 -0.49 1.78 -3.88
N CYS A 123 -1.10 1.37 -4.97
CA CYS A 123 -0.95 0.03 -5.53
C CYS A 123 0.05 0.09 -6.69
N SER A 124 1.30 -0.32 -6.45
CA SER A 124 2.36 -0.25 -7.46
C SER A 124 2.33 -1.48 -8.38
N VAL A 125 2.32 -1.25 -9.70
CA VAL A 125 2.58 -2.33 -10.67
C VAL A 125 4.06 -2.64 -10.81
N ARG A 126 4.94 -1.70 -10.41
CA ARG A 126 6.39 -1.88 -10.44
C ARG A 126 6.83 -2.80 -9.30
N PRO A 127 7.53 -3.91 -9.60
CA PRO A 127 8.07 -4.77 -8.57
C PRO A 127 9.20 -4.09 -7.81
N TRP A 128 9.30 -4.36 -6.51
CA TRP A 128 10.36 -3.82 -5.65
C TRP A 128 11.20 -4.93 -4.99
N PRO A 129 12.05 -5.64 -5.74
CA PRO A 129 12.77 -6.83 -5.25
C PRO A 129 13.86 -6.54 -4.23
N GLN A 130 14.26 -5.27 -4.08
CA GLN A 130 15.36 -4.84 -3.20
C GLN A 130 14.96 -4.78 -1.73
N VAL A 131 13.66 -4.86 -1.43
CA VAL A 131 13.14 -4.84 -0.07
C VAL A 131 12.73 -6.27 0.29
N ALA A 132 13.48 -6.89 1.18
CA ALA A 132 13.12 -8.21 1.68
C ALA A 132 11.81 -8.12 2.49
N PRO A 133 10.92 -9.12 2.36
CA PRO A 133 9.72 -9.18 3.17
C PRO A 133 10.07 -9.15 4.67
N GLY A 134 9.48 -8.23 5.43
CA GLY A 134 9.68 -8.12 6.88
C GLY A 134 10.89 -7.28 7.31
N GLU A 135 11.69 -6.77 6.38
CA GLU A 135 12.74 -5.78 6.69
C GLU A 135 12.19 -4.36 6.62
N PRO A 136 12.58 -3.47 7.57
CA PRO A 136 12.15 -2.08 7.56
C PRO A 136 12.64 -1.37 6.30
N VAL A 137 11.77 -0.57 5.68
CA VAL A 137 12.10 0.21 4.49
C VAL A 137 12.56 1.59 4.91
N SER A 138 13.78 1.98 4.55
CA SER A 138 14.30 3.30 4.87
C SER A 138 13.61 4.41 4.06
N GLU A 139 13.71 5.64 4.55
CA GLU A 139 13.19 6.81 3.86
C GLU A 139 13.88 7.04 2.51
N GLU A 140 15.20 6.79 2.44
CA GLU A 140 15.98 6.86 1.21
C GLU A 140 15.53 5.81 0.19
N GLN A 141 15.18 4.60 0.64
CA GLN A 141 14.64 3.55 -0.21
C GLN A 141 13.28 3.97 -0.79
N LEU A 142 12.36 4.49 0.05
CA LEU A 142 11.06 5.01 -0.40
C LEU A 142 11.25 6.16 -1.41
N ARG A 143 12.09 7.14 -1.09
CA ARG A 143 12.39 8.26 -2.00
C ARG A 143 12.96 7.77 -3.33
N SER A 144 13.92 6.84 -3.30
CA SER A 144 14.54 6.31 -4.50
C SER A 144 13.54 5.55 -5.38
N PHE A 145 12.55 4.88 -4.77
CA PHE A 145 11.49 4.20 -5.49
C PHE A 145 10.60 5.18 -6.28
N PHE A 146 10.25 6.31 -5.65
CA PHE A 146 9.41 7.35 -6.26
C PHE A 146 10.17 8.39 -7.11
N ALA A 147 11.50 8.46 -7.01
CA ALA A 147 12.31 9.48 -7.69
C ALA A 147 12.56 9.23 -9.19
N GLY A 148 12.10 8.09 -9.75
CA GLY A 148 12.54 7.61 -11.06
C GLY A 148 11.63 7.92 -12.26
N GLU A 149 10.34 8.19 -12.05
CA GLU A 149 9.30 8.43 -13.06
C GLU A 149 8.08 9.04 -12.35
N ASP A 150 7.07 9.54 -13.08
CA ASP A 150 5.84 10.07 -12.47
C ASP A 150 5.31 9.07 -11.43
N PRO A 151 5.31 9.41 -10.12
CA PRO A 151 4.92 8.48 -9.06
C PRO A 151 3.46 8.04 -9.20
N LEU A 152 2.66 8.76 -10.00
CA LEU A 152 1.30 8.39 -10.37
C LEU A 152 1.22 7.39 -11.53
N ALA A 153 2.18 7.40 -12.46
CA ALA A 153 2.15 6.55 -13.65
C ALA A 153 2.45 5.07 -13.35
N GLY A 154 3.17 4.80 -12.25
CA GLY A 154 3.61 3.46 -11.87
C GLY A 154 2.61 2.63 -11.04
N GLY A 155 1.40 3.13 -10.81
CA GLY A 155 0.43 2.48 -9.93
C GLY A 155 -0.96 3.10 -9.97
N ALA A 156 -1.83 2.63 -9.09
CA ALA A 156 -3.11 3.25 -8.81
C ALA A 156 -3.12 3.85 -7.40
N HIS A 157 -3.89 4.92 -7.23
CA HIS A 157 -3.91 5.71 -6.00
C HIS A 157 -5.33 5.74 -5.45
N VAL A 158 -5.46 5.47 -4.16
CA VAL A 158 -6.76 5.46 -3.49
C VAL A 158 -6.66 6.06 -2.09
N VAL A 159 -7.64 6.89 -1.75
CA VAL A 159 -7.88 7.35 -0.39
C VAL A 159 -8.76 6.32 0.30
N LEU A 160 -8.24 5.66 1.33
CA LEU A 160 -8.95 4.65 2.09
C LEU A 160 -9.50 5.24 3.38
N PRO A 161 -10.82 5.15 3.63
CA PRO A 161 -11.36 5.51 4.93
C PRO A 161 -10.82 4.57 6.01
N VAL A 162 -10.34 5.15 7.11
CA VAL A 162 -9.82 4.41 8.26
C VAL A 162 -10.99 3.98 9.14
N ARG A 163 -11.16 2.68 9.29
CA ARG A 163 -12.14 2.10 10.22
C ARG A 163 -11.46 1.73 11.53
N ARG A 164 -12.24 1.71 12.61
CA ARG A 164 -11.86 1.19 13.94
C ARG A 164 -12.85 0.10 14.32
N LEU A 165 -12.47 -0.84 15.19
CA LEU A 165 -13.48 -1.75 15.74
C LEU A 165 -14.42 -0.90 16.60
N GLN A 166 -15.69 -0.87 16.22
CA GLN A 166 -16.72 -0.35 17.10
C GLN A 166 -16.96 -1.44 18.16
N GLY A 167 -16.64 -1.11 19.40
CA GLY A 167 -16.98 -1.92 20.58
C GLY A 167 -18.48 -1.92 20.85
#